data_AF-A0A511XMN4-F1
#
_entry.id   AF-A0A511XMN4-F1
#
_cell.length_a   1.000
_cell.length_b   1.000
_cell.length_c   1.000
_cell.angle_alpha   90.00
_cell.angle_beta   90.00
_cell.angle_gamma   90.00
#
_symmetry.space_group_name_H-M   'P 1'
#
loop_
_entity.id
_entity.type
_entity.pdbx_description
1 polymer ?
#
loop_
_entity_poly.entity_id
_entity_poly.type
_entity_poly.pdbx_seq_one_letter_code
_entity_poly.pdbx_strand_id
1 'polypeptide(L)'
;MTEQDNAVSSPVEIDGSYTLPYGTVPDIDLFAPIDPDNPDGPFVPLDATINLRNATQAATISATFLGIVHVVGGLGGSIDIGVPDTRDVCSLDLSEAGGSWQVSVRQASAGDITLGRGASSVVFDGYGGTVTGAYGFQTVDTGNVGATVAIGGSGNTVLVDPSASVDITLPGSFNTVTESSGSYVSDYTSSIVCGAYAQLSGIGSSTVTAGDKSTFSGTFSGDTITAGGESHFDTVSGCDVTTRFKCSFVTVTDSSVLTIERDCRIGTLGDGSEVTTANDLVVDHLDSSSVYGAGLVTVDGSVSGQTGGSPYGDIVAAKIIDLSFGDTDADASVSLSAASRGSVIQGGSGVQTALNDGAAGMTFISADSNTGGHFTAVGNGDIDTFRAVSSMTMTGGAGKGNLFDIVSAVPAQDVITDFMASSGNRLELSGFGLTDAGLRTVIDQATTSASGVKLHLGSQTTVMFSGISLEQLQHAAITLS
;
A
#
# COMPACT_ATOMS: atom_id res chain seq x y z
N MET A 1 -74.40 -6.29 11.68
CA MET A 1 -75.13 -5.03 11.45
C MET A 1 -75.13 -4.26 12.76
N THR A 2 -74.43 -3.14 12.92
CA THR A 2 -73.45 -2.47 12.03
C THR A 2 -72.87 -1.29 12.86
N GLU A 3 -71.66 -0.76 12.66
CA GLU A 3 -70.54 -1.10 11.75
C GLU A 3 -69.38 -1.79 12.55
N GLN A 4 -68.11 -1.64 12.12
CA GLN A 4 -66.87 -1.82 12.89
C GLN A 4 -65.93 -0.69 12.45
N ASP A 5 -65.75 0.35 13.27
CA ASP A 5 -64.95 1.51 12.90
C ASP A 5 -63.46 1.17 12.86
N ASN A 6 -62.86 1.31 11.68
CA ASN A 6 -61.42 1.40 11.51
C ASN A 6 -60.97 2.81 11.87
N ALA A 7 -60.37 2.99 13.04
CA ALA A 7 -59.72 4.24 13.44
C ALA A 7 -58.33 3.96 14.02
N VAL A 8 -57.31 4.22 13.23
CA VAL A 8 -55.93 4.47 13.70
C VAL A 8 -55.76 5.98 13.74
N SER A 9 -55.36 6.54 14.89
CA SER A 9 -54.52 7.76 15.05
C SER A 9 -54.72 8.43 16.42
N SER A 10 -54.20 7.79 17.47
CA SER A 10 -53.79 8.49 18.70
C SER A 10 -52.43 7.92 19.11
N PRO A 11 -51.39 8.74 19.30
CA PRO A 11 -50.09 8.26 19.77
C PRO A 11 -50.25 7.58 21.14
N VAL A 12 -49.56 6.45 21.32
CA VAL A 12 -49.60 5.69 22.57
C VAL A 12 -48.42 6.12 23.43
N GLU A 13 -48.67 6.99 24.41
CA GLU A 13 -47.70 7.32 25.44
C GLU A 13 -47.42 6.06 26.29
N ILE A 14 -46.25 5.44 26.09
CA ILE A 14 -45.85 4.19 26.75
C ILE A 14 -44.85 4.50 27.86
N ASP A 15 -45.26 4.29 29.10
CA ASP A 15 -44.36 4.04 30.23
C ASP A 15 -44.39 2.53 30.54
N GLY A 16 -43.24 1.85 30.38
CA GLY A 16 -43.10 0.40 30.63
C GLY A 16 -43.20 -0.52 29.40
N SER A 17 -43.89 -1.67 29.54
CA SER A 17 -43.92 -2.76 28.54
C SER A 17 -45.20 -2.76 27.70
N TYR A 18 -45.07 -2.59 26.39
CA TYR A 18 -46.17 -2.60 25.42
C TYR A 18 -46.20 -3.88 24.58
N THR A 19 -47.39 -4.44 24.32
CA THR A 19 -47.58 -5.65 23.49
C THR A 19 -48.75 -5.45 22.54
N LEU A 20 -48.51 -5.65 21.23
CA LEU A 20 -49.51 -5.41 20.19
C LEU A 20 -50.57 -6.52 20.08
N PRO A 21 -51.83 -6.17 19.74
CA PRO A 21 -52.84 -7.11 19.25
C PRO A 21 -52.44 -7.74 17.91
N TYR A 22 -53.04 -8.89 17.59
CA TYR A 22 -52.83 -9.57 16.31
C TYR A 22 -53.48 -8.80 15.15
N GLY A 23 -52.70 -8.47 14.11
CA GLY A 23 -53.19 -7.94 12.83
C GLY A 23 -53.11 -6.42 12.63
N THR A 24 -52.62 -5.65 13.60
CA THR A 24 -52.43 -4.19 13.47
C THR A 24 -51.13 -3.84 12.73
N VAL A 25 -51.13 -2.74 11.97
CA VAL A 25 -49.90 -2.04 11.55
C VAL A 25 -49.50 -1.13 12.72
N PRO A 26 -48.33 -1.31 13.35
CA PRO A 26 -47.92 -0.46 14.44
C PRO A 26 -47.17 0.76 13.93
N ASP A 27 -47.82 1.91 14.12
CA ASP A 27 -47.17 3.22 14.19
C ASP A 27 -47.09 3.57 15.68
N ILE A 28 -45.89 3.83 16.19
CA ILE A 28 -45.63 3.97 17.64
C ILE A 28 -44.84 5.26 17.86
N ASP A 29 -45.47 6.26 18.46
CA ASP A 29 -44.78 7.48 18.89
C ASP A 29 -44.42 7.39 20.38
N LEU A 30 -43.13 7.55 20.69
CA LEU A 30 -42.60 7.67 22.05
C LEU A 30 -42.17 9.11 22.33
N PHE A 31 -42.66 9.69 23.43
CA PHE A 31 -42.26 11.00 23.90
C PHE A 31 -41.82 10.91 25.37
N ALA A 32 -40.68 11.49 25.72
CA ALA A 32 -40.35 11.71 27.13
C ALA A 32 -41.30 12.75 27.73
N PRO A 33 -41.88 12.50 28.92
CA PRO A 33 -42.75 13.48 29.56
C PRO A 33 -41.94 14.72 29.98
N ILE A 34 -42.43 15.88 29.58
CA ILE A 34 -41.94 17.19 30.05
C ILE A 34 -42.42 17.35 31.50
N ASP A 35 -41.53 17.74 32.41
CA ASP A 35 -41.93 18.13 33.77
C ASP A 35 -42.84 19.37 33.69
N PRO A 36 -44.15 19.27 34.01
CA PRO A 36 -45.07 20.40 33.87
C PRO A 36 -44.79 21.52 34.88
N ASP A 37 -44.07 21.22 35.96
CA ASP A 37 -43.66 22.21 36.96
C ASP A 37 -42.29 22.84 36.64
N ASN A 38 -41.54 22.29 35.67
CA ASN A 38 -40.27 22.81 35.19
C ASN A 38 -40.06 22.57 33.67
N PRO A 39 -40.72 23.33 32.79
CA PRO A 39 -40.65 23.14 31.33
C PRO A 39 -39.27 23.46 30.71
N ASP A 40 -38.38 24.12 31.46
CA ASP A 40 -36.96 24.34 31.09
C ASP A 40 -36.02 23.35 31.82
N GLY A 41 -36.58 22.33 32.49
CA GLY A 41 -35.86 21.31 33.23
C GLY A 41 -35.31 20.17 32.35
N PRO A 42 -34.42 19.32 32.90
CA PRO A 42 -34.02 18.10 32.21
C PRO A 42 -35.24 17.18 32.02
N PHE A 43 -35.40 16.61 30.82
CA PHE A 43 -36.44 15.62 30.55
C PHE A 43 -36.31 14.40 31.49
N VAL A 44 -37.42 13.73 31.75
CA VAL A 44 -37.42 12.49 32.55
C VAL A 44 -37.00 11.31 31.65
N PRO A 45 -36.00 10.49 32.05
CA PRO A 45 -35.65 9.26 31.34
C PRO A 45 -36.83 8.28 31.27
N LEU A 46 -37.09 7.80 30.06
CA LEU A 46 -38.07 6.80 29.70
C LEU A 46 -37.35 5.49 29.33
N ASP A 47 -37.53 4.46 30.16
CA ASP A 47 -37.11 3.10 29.85
C ASP A 47 -38.32 2.28 29.38
N ALA A 48 -38.37 1.92 28.10
CA ALA A 48 -39.53 1.28 27.47
C ALA A 48 -39.18 -0.06 26.81
N THR A 49 -40.13 -1.00 26.80
CA THR A 49 -40.01 -2.27 26.06
C THR A 49 -41.16 -2.46 25.08
N ILE A 50 -40.84 -2.54 23.79
CA ILE A 50 -41.80 -2.73 22.70
C ILE A 50 -41.77 -4.20 22.24
N ASN A 51 -42.80 -4.97 22.60
CA ASN A 51 -42.91 -6.39 22.24
C ASN A 51 -43.72 -6.57 20.95
N LEU A 52 -42.99 -6.73 19.84
CA LEU A 52 -43.51 -6.90 18.48
C LEU A 52 -43.65 -8.37 18.06
N ARG A 53 -43.47 -9.35 18.96
CA ARG A 53 -43.53 -10.79 18.63
C ARG A 53 -44.83 -11.26 17.94
N ASN A 54 -45.93 -10.53 18.12
CA ASN A 54 -47.23 -10.82 17.49
C ASN A 54 -47.54 -9.94 16.25
N ALA A 55 -46.64 -9.02 15.88
CA ALA A 55 -46.81 -8.15 14.73
C ALA A 55 -46.72 -8.95 13.43
N THR A 56 -47.73 -8.81 12.56
CA THR A 56 -47.79 -9.49 11.25
C THR A 56 -47.35 -8.59 10.10
N GLN A 57 -46.89 -7.38 10.39
CA GLN A 57 -46.40 -6.37 9.44
C GLN A 57 -45.19 -5.66 10.05
N ALA A 58 -44.44 -4.91 9.23
CA ALA A 58 -43.33 -4.08 9.69
C ALA A 58 -43.86 -2.90 10.54
N ALA A 59 -43.01 -2.38 11.43
CA ALA A 59 -43.36 -1.27 12.34
C ALA A 59 -42.76 0.06 11.89
N THR A 60 -43.43 1.16 12.24
CA THR A 60 -42.83 2.50 12.30
C THR A 60 -42.78 2.92 13.76
N ILE A 61 -41.64 3.44 14.20
CA ILE A 61 -41.45 3.95 15.56
C ILE A 61 -40.83 5.34 15.47
N SER A 62 -41.55 6.37 15.88
CA SER A 62 -41.01 7.73 16.05
C SER A 62 -40.69 7.93 17.53
N ALA A 63 -39.50 8.41 17.88
CA ALA A 63 -39.09 8.44 19.27
C ALA A 63 -38.30 9.70 19.62
N THR A 64 -38.87 10.54 20.49
CA THR A 64 -38.24 11.74 21.06
C THR A 64 -38.21 11.61 22.58
N PHE A 65 -37.17 10.95 23.10
CA PHE A 65 -37.10 10.48 24.48
C PHE A 65 -35.68 10.63 25.05
N LEU A 66 -35.53 10.41 26.35
CA LEU A 66 -34.25 10.09 27.03
C LEU A 66 -34.35 8.66 27.59
N GLY A 67 -33.24 7.94 27.81
CA GLY A 67 -33.27 6.60 28.42
C GLY A 67 -33.11 5.45 27.42
N ILE A 68 -33.67 4.27 27.71
CA ILE A 68 -33.44 3.04 26.93
C ILE A 68 -34.74 2.50 26.31
N VAL A 69 -34.78 2.33 24.99
CA VAL A 69 -35.85 1.61 24.29
C VAL A 69 -35.35 0.23 23.85
N HIS A 70 -36.02 -0.83 24.31
CA HIS A 70 -35.74 -2.21 23.92
C HIS A 70 -36.85 -2.76 23.01
N VAL A 71 -36.51 -3.17 21.79
CA VAL A 71 -37.45 -3.71 20.78
C VAL A 71 -37.28 -5.22 20.66
N VAL A 72 -38.39 -5.95 20.73
CA VAL A 72 -38.37 -7.40 20.90
C VAL A 72 -39.25 -8.10 19.87
N GLY A 73 -38.66 -8.94 19.02
CA GLY A 73 -39.35 -9.62 17.92
C GLY A 73 -39.71 -8.68 16.76
N GLY A 74 -40.77 -9.02 16.01
CA GLY A 74 -41.23 -8.27 14.84
C GLY A 74 -40.71 -8.80 13.49
N LEU A 75 -41.14 -8.14 12.41
CA LEU A 75 -40.76 -8.43 11.02
C LEU A 75 -39.78 -7.41 10.43
N GLY A 76 -39.22 -6.52 11.26
CA GLY A 76 -38.48 -5.34 10.83
C GLY A 76 -39.33 -4.08 10.84
N GLY A 77 -38.75 -2.98 10.35
CA GLY A 77 -39.40 -1.66 10.36
C GLY A 77 -38.45 -0.49 10.19
N SER A 78 -38.96 0.70 10.47
CA SER A 78 -38.19 1.95 10.56
C SER A 78 -38.34 2.57 11.95
N ILE A 79 -37.23 3.11 12.47
CA ILE A 79 -37.15 3.85 13.73
C ILE A 79 -36.55 5.22 13.43
N ASP A 80 -37.21 6.28 13.86
CA ASP A 80 -36.78 7.68 13.70
C ASP A 80 -36.58 8.27 15.10
N ILE A 81 -35.33 8.47 15.50
CA ILE A 81 -34.95 8.97 16.83
C ILE A 81 -34.58 10.44 16.72
N GLY A 82 -35.29 11.30 17.47
CA GLY A 82 -34.91 12.69 17.67
C GLY A 82 -34.39 12.92 19.09
N VAL A 83 -33.17 13.44 19.23
CA VAL A 83 -32.61 13.80 20.54
C VAL A 83 -32.66 15.33 20.72
N PRO A 84 -33.36 15.86 21.76
CA PRO A 84 -33.61 17.30 21.88
C PRO A 84 -32.39 18.19 22.18
N ASP A 85 -31.33 17.66 22.81
CA ASP A 85 -30.15 18.41 23.25
C ASP A 85 -28.88 17.57 23.07
N THR A 86 -27.75 18.22 22.73
CA THR A 86 -26.41 17.64 22.58
C THR A 86 -25.82 16.98 23.83
N ARG A 87 -26.51 17.06 24.97
CA ARG A 87 -26.06 16.56 26.29
C ARG A 87 -26.87 15.35 26.76
N ASP A 88 -27.90 15.00 26.00
CA ASP A 88 -28.89 13.99 26.31
C ASP A 88 -28.50 12.65 25.67
N VAL A 89 -28.88 11.54 26.29
CA VAL A 89 -28.43 10.19 25.91
C VAL A 89 -29.61 9.23 25.79
N CYS A 90 -29.74 8.62 24.61
CA CYS A 90 -30.88 7.77 24.24
C CYS A 90 -30.38 6.46 23.62
N SER A 91 -30.51 5.35 24.33
CA SER A 91 -30.03 4.04 23.87
C SER A 91 -31.15 3.23 23.22
N LEU A 92 -30.80 2.45 22.19
CA LEU A 92 -31.72 1.57 21.47
C LEU A 92 -31.18 0.14 21.46
N ASP A 93 -31.91 -0.79 22.06
CA ASP A 93 -31.58 -2.21 22.01
C ASP A 93 -32.48 -2.96 21.01
N LEU A 94 -31.87 -3.45 19.93
CA LEU A 94 -32.47 -4.31 18.91
C LEU A 94 -31.94 -5.76 19.00
N SER A 95 -31.25 -6.15 20.06
CA SER A 95 -30.59 -7.47 20.18
C SER A 95 -31.56 -8.65 20.07
N GLU A 96 -32.79 -8.51 20.61
CA GLU A 96 -33.91 -9.45 20.45
C GLU A 96 -34.87 -9.11 19.29
N ALA A 97 -34.60 -8.07 18.50
CA ALA A 97 -35.47 -7.66 17.40
C ALA A 97 -35.43 -8.66 16.24
N GLY A 98 -36.59 -8.86 15.61
CA GLY A 98 -36.76 -9.68 14.43
C GLY A 98 -36.84 -8.84 13.15
N GLY A 99 -36.41 -9.42 12.03
CA GLY A 99 -36.40 -8.75 10.72
C GLY A 99 -35.39 -7.62 10.59
N SER A 100 -35.50 -6.86 9.49
CA SER A 100 -34.55 -5.80 9.13
C SER A 100 -35.04 -4.41 9.57
N TRP A 101 -34.15 -3.61 10.15
CA TRP A 101 -34.49 -2.31 10.71
C TRP A 101 -33.73 -1.17 10.04
N GLN A 102 -34.41 -0.08 9.73
CA GLN A 102 -33.81 1.19 9.33
C GLN A 102 -33.91 2.16 10.50
N VAL A 103 -32.78 2.52 11.11
CA VAL A 103 -32.70 3.46 12.23
C VAL A 103 -32.12 4.78 11.70
N SER A 104 -32.89 5.85 11.77
CA SER A 104 -32.42 7.22 11.56
C SER A 104 -32.28 7.89 12.92
N VAL A 105 -31.13 8.49 13.17
CA VAL A 105 -30.86 9.31 14.34
C VAL A 105 -30.70 10.75 13.86
N ARG A 106 -31.52 11.67 14.38
CA ARG A 106 -31.45 13.09 14.06
C ARG A 106 -30.99 13.90 15.27
N GLN A 107 -30.23 14.95 14.98
CA GLN A 107 -29.65 15.86 15.96
C GLN A 107 -28.62 15.15 16.85
N ALA A 108 -28.34 15.69 18.03
CA ALA A 108 -27.07 15.44 18.71
C ALA A 108 -27.17 14.37 19.81
N SER A 109 -26.19 13.47 19.83
CA SER A 109 -25.98 12.37 20.79
C SER A 109 -27.13 11.37 20.95
N ALA A 110 -27.22 10.40 20.03
CA ALA A 110 -27.75 9.10 20.45
C ALA A 110 -26.77 8.42 21.42
N GLY A 111 -27.33 7.71 22.40
CA GLY A 111 -26.61 6.74 23.21
C GLY A 111 -26.37 5.44 22.44
N ASP A 112 -26.05 4.38 23.18
CA ASP A 112 -25.62 3.13 22.58
C ASP A 112 -26.77 2.44 21.81
N ILE A 113 -26.55 2.18 20.51
CA ILE A 113 -27.40 1.37 19.65
C ILE A 113 -26.84 -0.05 19.61
N THR A 114 -27.62 -1.04 20.02
CA THR A 114 -27.23 -2.47 20.00
C THR A 114 -28.01 -3.21 18.93
N LEU A 115 -27.31 -3.79 17.94
CA LEU A 115 -27.91 -4.45 16.78
C LEU A 115 -28.07 -5.97 16.94
N GLY A 116 -29.23 -6.46 16.51
CA GLY A 116 -29.62 -7.87 16.57
C GLY A 116 -29.22 -8.71 15.35
N ARG A 117 -29.93 -9.82 15.13
CA ARG A 117 -29.63 -10.79 14.07
C ARG A 117 -30.08 -10.37 12.66
N GLY A 118 -30.98 -9.41 12.56
CA GLY A 118 -31.45 -8.90 11.27
C GLY A 118 -30.46 -7.93 10.66
N ALA A 119 -30.35 -7.93 9.33
CA ALA A 119 -29.60 -6.90 8.62
C ALA A 119 -30.27 -5.54 8.87
N SER A 120 -29.58 -4.63 9.53
CA SER A 120 -30.09 -3.32 9.92
C SER A 120 -29.22 -2.22 9.31
N SER A 121 -29.83 -1.05 9.06
CA SER A 121 -29.15 0.15 8.59
C SER A 121 -29.29 1.22 9.67
N VAL A 122 -28.18 1.79 10.13
CA VAL A 122 -28.16 2.94 11.05
C VAL A 122 -27.62 4.15 10.28
N VAL A 123 -28.27 5.31 10.39
CA VAL A 123 -27.85 6.56 9.75
C VAL A 123 -27.89 7.68 10.79
N PHE A 124 -26.74 8.34 11.01
CA PHE A 124 -26.64 9.51 11.89
C PHE A 124 -26.70 10.81 11.07
N ASP A 125 -27.72 11.63 11.34
CA ASP A 125 -27.91 13.00 10.80
C ASP A 125 -27.61 14.02 11.91
N GLY A 126 -26.34 14.07 12.33
CA GLY A 126 -25.89 14.86 13.48
C GLY A 126 -24.53 14.42 14.03
N TYR A 127 -24.46 14.31 15.36
CA TYR A 127 -23.32 13.71 16.07
C TYR A 127 -23.54 12.19 16.18
N GLY A 128 -22.45 11.43 16.00
CA GLY A 128 -22.44 9.98 16.14
C GLY A 128 -22.65 9.52 17.58
N GLY A 129 -22.87 8.22 17.72
CA GLY A 129 -22.91 7.49 18.99
C GLY A 129 -22.22 6.14 18.87
N THR A 130 -22.36 5.29 19.89
CA THR A 130 -21.87 3.90 19.83
C THR A 130 -22.88 3.02 19.09
N VAL A 131 -22.45 2.33 18.04
CA VAL A 131 -23.19 1.21 17.44
C VAL A 131 -22.45 -0.07 17.75
N THR A 132 -23.08 -0.98 18.49
CA THR A 132 -22.54 -2.30 18.80
C THR A 132 -23.38 -3.42 18.17
N GLY A 133 -22.78 -4.58 17.92
CA GLY A 133 -23.52 -5.73 17.43
C GLY A 133 -22.70 -7.01 17.44
N ALA A 134 -23.37 -8.17 17.51
CA ALA A 134 -22.71 -9.48 17.48
C ALA A 134 -22.79 -10.17 16.10
N TYR A 135 -23.55 -9.61 15.16
CA TYR A 135 -23.93 -10.24 13.90
C TYR A 135 -23.61 -9.37 12.69
N GLY A 136 -23.30 -10.04 11.58
CA GLY A 136 -22.91 -9.40 10.33
C GLY A 136 -24.06 -8.78 9.53
N PHE A 137 -23.75 -8.32 8.31
CA PHE A 137 -24.68 -7.69 7.36
C PHE A 137 -25.40 -6.44 7.88
N GLN A 138 -24.73 -5.66 8.73
CA GLN A 138 -25.19 -4.34 9.18
C GLN A 138 -24.61 -3.24 8.29
N THR A 139 -25.36 -2.16 8.08
CA THR A 139 -24.87 -0.92 7.46
C THR A 139 -24.90 0.19 8.49
N VAL A 140 -23.81 0.95 8.64
CA VAL A 140 -23.76 2.16 9.48
C VAL A 140 -23.23 3.32 8.65
N ASP A 141 -23.97 4.42 8.61
CA ASP A 141 -23.53 5.71 8.08
C ASP A 141 -23.31 6.65 9.27
N THR A 142 -22.05 7.01 9.53
CA THR A 142 -21.60 7.60 10.81
C THR A 142 -21.98 9.06 10.99
N GLY A 143 -22.37 9.76 9.91
CA GLY A 143 -22.59 11.20 9.95
C GLY A 143 -21.34 12.00 10.31
N ASN A 144 -21.55 13.27 10.70
CA ASN A 144 -20.52 14.32 10.64
C ASN A 144 -19.42 14.24 11.72
N VAL A 145 -19.68 13.74 12.93
CA VAL A 145 -18.69 13.80 14.04
C VAL A 145 -18.87 12.68 15.07
N GLY A 146 -17.81 11.90 15.34
CA GLY A 146 -17.62 11.21 16.63
C GLY A 146 -18.47 9.96 16.84
N ALA A 147 -18.34 8.97 15.96
CA ALA A 147 -19.02 7.67 16.11
C ALA A 147 -18.06 6.55 16.56
N THR A 148 -18.61 5.53 17.22
CA THR A 148 -17.90 4.27 17.50
C THR A 148 -18.70 3.11 16.95
N VAL A 149 -18.13 2.27 16.09
CA VAL A 149 -18.82 1.15 15.43
C VAL A 149 -18.11 -0.17 15.75
N ALA A 150 -18.67 -0.95 16.67
CA ALA A 150 -18.11 -2.22 17.15
C ALA A 150 -19.06 -3.40 16.82
N ILE A 151 -19.00 -3.89 15.58
CA ILE A 151 -19.93 -4.89 15.05
C ILE A 151 -19.21 -6.18 14.66
N GLY A 152 -19.50 -7.27 15.36
CA GLY A 152 -19.03 -8.61 15.05
C GLY A 152 -19.65 -9.20 13.78
N GLY A 153 -19.17 -10.39 13.40
CA GLY A 153 -19.62 -11.05 12.17
C GLY A 153 -19.09 -10.39 10.89
N SER A 154 -19.60 -10.87 9.76
CA SER A 154 -19.04 -10.64 8.42
C SER A 154 -20.01 -9.88 7.52
N GLY A 155 -19.50 -9.16 6.51
CA GLY A 155 -20.34 -8.46 5.53
C GLY A 155 -20.98 -7.17 6.04
N ASN A 156 -20.44 -6.57 7.12
CA ASN A 156 -20.84 -5.25 7.58
C ASN A 156 -20.29 -4.15 6.65
N THR A 157 -21.02 -3.05 6.50
CA THR A 157 -20.59 -1.86 5.74
C THR A 157 -20.62 -0.65 6.64
N VAL A 158 -19.53 0.12 6.68
CA VAL A 158 -19.48 1.43 7.36
C VAL A 158 -19.15 2.51 6.34
N LEU A 159 -20.02 3.51 6.26
CA LEU A 159 -19.81 4.74 5.51
C LEU A 159 -19.33 5.80 6.51
N VAL A 160 -18.17 6.40 6.22
CA VAL A 160 -17.49 7.36 7.09
C VAL A 160 -17.55 8.74 6.44
N ASP A 161 -17.94 9.77 7.17
CA ASP A 161 -17.84 11.14 6.66
C ASP A 161 -16.38 11.64 6.74
N PRO A 162 -15.81 12.25 5.68
CA PRO A 162 -14.43 12.77 5.68
C PRO A 162 -14.17 13.91 6.68
N SER A 163 -15.21 14.42 7.34
CA SER A 163 -15.11 15.39 8.44
C SER A 163 -15.28 14.78 9.84
N ALA A 164 -15.47 13.45 9.94
CA ALA A 164 -15.66 12.74 11.20
C ALA A 164 -14.40 11.99 11.66
N SER A 165 -14.11 12.05 12.96
CA SER A 165 -13.30 11.02 13.63
C SER A 165 -14.22 9.85 14.03
N VAL A 166 -13.83 8.62 13.68
CA VAL A 166 -14.59 7.40 13.94
C VAL A 166 -13.68 6.27 14.42
N ASP A 167 -14.10 5.56 15.47
CA ASP A 167 -13.49 4.31 15.92
C ASP A 167 -14.28 3.11 15.37
N ILE A 168 -13.70 2.32 14.48
CA ILE A 168 -14.33 1.19 13.81
C ILE A 168 -13.66 -0.12 14.23
N THR A 169 -14.45 -1.11 14.66
CA THR A 169 -13.99 -2.46 15.01
C THR A 169 -14.95 -3.51 14.42
N LEU A 170 -14.53 -4.11 13.31
CA LEU A 170 -15.28 -5.08 12.51
C LEU A 170 -14.49 -6.41 12.37
N PRO A 171 -14.38 -7.20 13.45
CA PRO A 171 -13.40 -8.31 13.55
C PRO A 171 -13.71 -9.54 12.68
N GLY A 172 -14.90 -9.65 12.09
CA GLY A 172 -15.19 -10.68 11.10
C GLY A 172 -14.64 -10.35 9.71
N SER A 173 -15.04 -11.13 8.70
CA SER A 173 -14.48 -11.04 7.35
C SER A 173 -15.40 -10.33 6.36
N PHE A 174 -14.89 -9.93 5.19
CA PHE A 174 -15.68 -9.33 4.12
C PHE A 174 -16.40 -8.03 4.54
N ASN A 175 -15.84 -7.33 5.53
CA ASN A 175 -16.37 -6.06 6.01
C ASN A 175 -15.85 -4.92 5.12
N THR A 176 -16.72 -3.97 4.81
CA THR A 176 -16.42 -2.81 3.97
C THR A 176 -16.39 -1.55 4.83
N VAL A 177 -15.35 -0.74 4.70
CA VAL A 177 -15.32 0.64 5.19
C VAL A 177 -15.02 1.55 4.01
N THR A 178 -15.78 2.61 3.84
CA THR A 178 -15.65 3.51 2.70
C THR A 178 -15.92 4.93 3.15
N GLU A 179 -15.01 5.83 2.83
CA GLU A 179 -15.24 7.26 3.02
C GLU A 179 -16.30 7.77 2.03
N SER A 180 -17.22 8.58 2.53
CA SER A 180 -18.27 9.22 1.73
C SER A 180 -17.71 10.43 0.98
N SER A 181 -18.40 10.86 -0.07
CA SER A 181 -17.91 11.96 -0.91
C SER A 181 -18.03 13.31 -0.19
N GLY A 182 -16.90 13.91 0.20
CA GLY A 182 -16.85 15.23 0.83
C GLY A 182 -15.49 15.93 0.70
N SER A 183 -15.22 16.87 1.61
CA SER A 183 -13.95 17.59 1.69
C SER A 183 -13.40 17.50 3.11
N TYR A 184 -12.13 17.10 3.25
CA TYR A 184 -11.48 16.97 4.56
C TYR A 184 -11.54 18.24 5.41
N VAL A 185 -11.81 18.05 6.71
CA VAL A 185 -11.53 19.03 7.76
C VAL A 185 -10.32 18.50 8.54
N SER A 186 -9.22 19.26 8.53
CA SER A 186 -7.84 18.72 8.50
C SER A 186 -7.28 17.99 9.73
N ASP A 187 -8.06 17.80 10.80
CA ASP A 187 -7.53 17.50 12.13
C ASP A 187 -8.10 16.21 12.77
N TYR A 188 -8.84 15.39 12.02
CA TYR A 188 -9.51 14.19 12.53
C TYR A 188 -8.79 12.89 12.12
N THR A 189 -8.34 12.13 13.10
CA THR A 189 -7.81 10.77 12.92
C THR A 189 -8.88 9.74 13.25
N SER A 190 -9.07 8.73 12.39
CA SER A 190 -9.93 7.58 12.66
C SER A 190 -9.10 6.33 12.98
N SER A 191 -9.66 5.40 13.76
CA SER A 191 -9.03 4.11 14.10
C SER A 191 -9.88 2.98 13.55
N ILE A 192 -9.36 2.21 12.60
CA ILE A 192 -10.13 1.21 11.85
C ILE A 192 -9.50 -0.16 12.02
N VAL A 193 -10.22 -1.10 12.63
CA VAL A 193 -9.78 -2.49 12.84
C VAL A 193 -10.76 -3.44 12.14
N CYS A 194 -10.30 -4.09 11.07
CA CYS A 194 -11.09 -5.02 10.27
C CYS A 194 -10.44 -6.41 10.21
N GLY A 195 -11.25 -7.47 10.15
CA GLY A 195 -10.76 -8.83 9.92
C GLY A 195 -10.29 -9.06 8.47
N ALA A 196 -10.10 -10.34 8.11
CA ALA A 196 -9.62 -10.72 6.78
C ALA A 196 -10.62 -10.44 5.65
N TYR A 197 -10.14 -10.26 4.42
CA TYR A 197 -10.95 -9.90 3.25
C TYR A 197 -11.69 -8.56 3.39
N ALA A 198 -11.14 -7.61 4.15
CA ALA A 198 -11.76 -6.28 4.27
C ALA A 198 -11.66 -5.50 2.95
N GLN A 199 -12.64 -4.63 2.69
CA GLN A 199 -12.60 -3.66 1.59
C GLN A 199 -12.56 -2.27 2.19
N LEU A 200 -11.50 -1.54 1.95
CA LEU A 200 -11.18 -0.25 2.56
C LEU A 200 -10.95 0.74 1.43
N SER A 201 -11.67 1.85 1.40
CA SER A 201 -11.61 2.78 0.26
C SER A 201 -11.65 4.24 0.67
N GLY A 202 -10.69 5.01 0.16
CA GLY A 202 -10.64 6.48 0.27
C GLY A 202 -10.46 7.01 1.69
N ILE A 203 -9.91 6.23 2.61
CA ILE A 203 -9.62 6.66 3.98
C ILE A 203 -8.30 7.44 3.96
N GLY A 204 -8.23 8.57 4.66
CA GLY A 204 -6.99 9.32 4.89
C GLY A 204 -6.71 9.60 6.37
N SER A 205 -5.46 9.95 6.67
CA SER A 205 -4.98 10.43 7.99
C SER A 205 -5.41 9.56 9.18
N SER A 206 -5.49 8.25 8.99
CA SER A 206 -6.08 7.29 9.93
C SER A 206 -5.10 6.18 10.34
N THR A 207 -5.39 5.53 11.46
CA THR A 207 -4.73 4.27 11.85
C THR A 207 -5.59 3.09 11.40
N VAL A 208 -5.06 2.24 10.52
CA VAL A 208 -5.82 1.15 9.91
C VAL A 208 -5.13 -0.19 10.20
N THR A 209 -5.87 -1.16 10.75
CA THR A 209 -5.46 -2.55 10.93
C THR A 209 -6.41 -3.46 10.17
N ALA A 210 -5.92 -4.19 9.17
CA ALA A 210 -6.72 -5.10 8.36
C ALA A 210 -6.14 -6.53 8.35
N GLY A 211 -7.01 -7.54 8.34
CA GLY A 211 -6.59 -8.93 8.22
C GLY A 211 -6.07 -9.30 6.83
N ASP A 212 -5.64 -10.55 6.67
CA ASP A 212 -5.14 -11.09 5.39
C ASP A 212 -6.15 -10.88 4.24
N LYS A 213 -5.64 -10.71 3.02
CA LYS A 213 -6.42 -10.59 1.76
C LYS A 213 -7.35 -9.40 1.69
N SER A 214 -7.01 -8.32 2.40
CA SER A 214 -7.78 -7.08 2.35
C SER A 214 -7.40 -6.23 1.14
N THR A 215 -8.36 -5.46 0.63
CA THR A 215 -8.18 -4.55 -0.49
C THR A 215 -8.27 -3.11 0.02
N PHE A 216 -7.26 -2.32 -0.31
CA PHE A 216 -7.12 -0.89 -0.04
C PHE A 216 -7.23 -0.15 -1.37
N SER A 217 -8.44 0.28 -1.73
CA SER A 217 -8.74 0.89 -3.04
C SER A 217 -8.72 2.42 -3.02
N GLY A 218 -8.33 3.01 -4.15
CA GLY A 218 -8.10 4.45 -4.27
C GLY A 218 -6.78 4.90 -3.65
N THR A 219 -6.76 6.13 -3.12
CA THR A 219 -5.58 6.72 -2.47
C THR A 219 -5.75 6.71 -0.96
N PHE A 220 -4.76 6.17 -0.27
CA PHE A 220 -4.53 6.35 1.16
C PHE A 220 -3.45 7.43 1.33
N SER A 221 -3.65 8.37 2.25
CA SER A 221 -2.74 9.51 2.44
C SER A 221 -2.54 9.89 3.92
N GLY A 222 -1.28 9.94 4.35
CA GLY A 222 -0.93 10.24 5.75
C GLY A 222 -1.34 9.16 6.75
N ASP A 223 -1.67 7.94 6.29
CA ASP A 223 -2.17 6.86 7.14
C ASP A 223 -1.05 6.05 7.80
N THR A 224 -1.35 5.42 8.93
CA THR A 224 -0.57 4.33 9.51
C THR A 224 -1.31 3.01 9.33
N ILE A 225 -0.82 2.14 8.45
CA ILE A 225 -1.51 0.92 8.04
C ILE A 225 -0.76 -0.34 8.49
N THR A 226 -1.44 -1.24 9.19
CA THR A 226 -1.00 -2.62 9.44
C THR A 226 -1.90 -3.60 8.70
N ALA A 227 -1.37 -4.30 7.69
CA ALA A 227 -2.14 -5.23 6.87
C ALA A 227 -1.66 -6.69 7.00
N GLY A 228 -2.59 -7.63 6.85
CA GLY A 228 -2.28 -9.05 6.70
C GLY A 228 -1.67 -9.39 5.33
N GLY A 229 -1.26 -10.66 5.18
CA GLY A 229 -0.67 -11.17 3.94
C GLY A 229 -1.69 -11.29 2.80
N GLU A 230 -1.20 -11.38 1.56
CA GLU A 230 -2.00 -11.47 0.33
C GLU A 230 -2.95 -10.25 0.12
N SER A 231 -2.65 -9.09 0.75
CA SER A 231 -3.41 -7.84 0.61
C SER A 231 -3.03 -7.03 -0.63
N HIS A 232 -3.95 -6.20 -1.12
CA HIS A 232 -3.77 -5.36 -2.31
C HIS A 232 -3.99 -3.89 -2.00
N PHE A 233 -3.14 -3.03 -2.53
CA PHE A 233 -3.17 -1.57 -2.40
C PHE A 233 -3.13 -0.93 -3.79
N ASP A 234 -4.05 0.01 -4.05
CA ASP A 234 -3.99 0.88 -5.22
C ASP A 234 -2.87 1.91 -5.04
N THR A 235 -3.13 3.04 -4.36
CA THR A 235 -2.15 4.13 -4.15
C THR A 235 -1.92 4.42 -2.67
N VAL A 236 -0.64 4.50 -2.30
CA VAL A 236 -0.16 4.85 -0.95
C VAL A 236 0.71 6.10 -1.05
N SER A 237 0.35 7.18 -0.34
CA SER A 237 0.98 8.52 -0.41
C SER A 237 1.32 9.02 0.99
N GLY A 238 2.59 9.24 1.31
CA GLY A 238 3.05 9.69 2.64
C GLY A 238 2.54 8.85 3.82
N CYS A 239 2.40 7.52 3.63
CA CYS A 239 1.90 6.61 4.67
C CYS A 239 3.02 5.75 5.29
N ASP A 240 2.81 5.34 6.54
CA ASP A 240 3.60 4.30 7.20
C ASP A 240 2.86 2.95 7.07
N VAL A 241 3.37 2.01 6.27
CA VAL A 241 2.70 0.72 6.01
C VAL A 241 3.53 -0.46 6.51
N THR A 242 2.99 -1.25 7.43
CA THR A 242 3.52 -2.56 7.81
C THR A 242 2.65 -3.67 7.22
N THR A 243 3.25 -4.58 6.45
CA THR A 243 2.53 -5.73 5.88
C THR A 243 3.36 -7.00 5.85
N ARG A 244 2.69 -8.12 5.55
CA ARG A 244 3.26 -9.46 5.63
C ARG A 244 3.78 -9.94 4.28
N PHE A 245 3.29 -11.08 3.81
CA PHE A 245 3.77 -11.75 2.60
C PHE A 245 2.82 -11.56 1.41
N LYS A 246 3.34 -11.64 0.18
CA LYS A 246 2.57 -11.67 -1.08
C LYS A 246 1.59 -10.51 -1.30
N CYS A 247 1.90 -9.35 -0.74
CA CYS A 247 1.10 -8.16 -0.94
C CYS A 247 1.46 -7.49 -2.27
N SER A 248 0.54 -6.68 -2.80
CA SER A 248 0.75 -5.95 -4.04
C SER A 248 0.35 -4.49 -3.87
N PHE A 249 1.19 -3.59 -4.37
CA PHE A 249 0.98 -2.15 -4.38
C PHE A 249 1.03 -1.70 -5.84
N VAL A 250 0.05 -0.91 -6.31
CA VAL A 250 0.15 -0.32 -7.66
C VAL A 250 1.11 0.86 -7.64
N THR A 251 0.91 1.81 -6.71
CA THR A 251 1.76 3.01 -6.57
C THR A 251 2.07 3.31 -5.11
N VAL A 252 3.33 3.64 -4.83
CA VAL A 252 3.85 4.12 -3.53
C VAL A 252 4.60 5.43 -3.79
N THR A 253 4.23 6.51 -3.12
CA THR A 253 4.68 7.89 -3.41
C THR A 253 4.71 8.77 -2.14
N ASP A 254 5.06 10.05 -2.29
CA ASP A 254 5.11 11.11 -1.28
C ASP A 254 5.87 10.72 -0.01
N SER A 255 7.05 10.10 -0.17
CA SER A 255 7.91 9.65 0.94
C SER A 255 7.25 8.66 1.90
N SER A 256 6.45 7.73 1.37
CA SER A 256 5.87 6.62 2.14
C SER A 256 6.95 5.66 2.66
N VAL A 257 6.74 5.08 3.85
CA VAL A 257 7.65 4.12 4.47
C VAL A 257 6.98 2.76 4.61
N LEU A 258 7.51 1.75 3.92
CA LEU A 258 6.96 0.40 3.88
C LEU A 258 7.86 -0.60 4.62
N THR A 259 7.30 -1.34 5.58
CA THR A 259 7.92 -2.52 6.18
C THR A 259 7.18 -3.77 5.72
N ILE A 260 7.88 -4.65 5.00
CA ILE A 260 7.31 -5.83 4.32
C ILE A 260 7.99 -7.10 4.84
N GLU A 261 7.24 -8.19 5.05
CA GLU A 261 7.88 -9.49 5.29
C GLU A 261 8.54 -10.01 4.01
N ARG A 262 7.78 -10.43 2.97
CA ARG A 262 8.36 -11.05 1.74
C ARG A 262 7.40 -11.22 0.56
N ASP A 263 7.91 -11.69 -0.57
CA ASP A 263 7.12 -12.14 -1.74
C ASP A 263 6.22 -11.05 -2.36
N CYS A 264 6.49 -9.76 -2.10
CA CYS A 264 5.61 -8.66 -2.49
C CYS A 264 6.01 -8.01 -3.82
N ARG A 265 5.04 -7.37 -4.48
CA ARG A 265 5.26 -6.59 -5.72
C ARG A 265 4.82 -5.14 -5.55
N ILE A 266 5.64 -4.19 -6.00
CA ILE A 266 5.29 -2.78 -6.09
C ILE A 266 5.37 -2.38 -7.57
N GLY A 267 4.30 -1.82 -8.12
CA GLY A 267 4.27 -1.33 -9.50
C GLY A 267 5.21 -0.12 -9.67
N THR A 268 4.92 0.96 -8.97
CA THR A 268 5.80 2.14 -8.91
C THR A 268 6.16 2.47 -7.46
N LEU A 269 7.45 2.62 -7.19
CA LEU A 269 8.00 3.17 -5.95
C LEU A 269 8.66 4.51 -6.25
N GLY A 270 8.04 5.61 -5.82
CA GLY A 270 8.36 6.99 -6.22
C GLY A 270 8.57 7.98 -5.07
N ASP A 271 9.06 9.17 -5.41
CA ASP A 271 8.96 10.41 -4.62
C ASP A 271 9.53 10.32 -3.18
N GLY A 272 10.75 9.78 -3.05
CA GLY A 272 11.49 9.69 -1.79
C GLY A 272 11.01 8.56 -0.87
N SER A 273 10.23 7.61 -1.38
CA SER A 273 9.70 6.51 -0.57
C SER A 273 10.78 5.50 -0.17
N GLU A 274 10.56 4.81 0.95
CA GLU A 274 11.47 3.80 1.49
C GLU A 274 10.77 2.46 1.68
N VAL A 275 11.43 1.36 1.27
CA VAL A 275 10.93 0.00 1.52
C VAL A 275 11.98 -0.83 2.24
N THR A 276 11.64 -1.35 3.42
CA THR A 276 12.38 -2.42 4.10
C THR A 276 11.67 -3.76 3.88
N THR A 277 12.40 -4.78 3.42
CA THR A 277 11.87 -6.13 3.13
C THR A 277 12.77 -7.25 3.65
N ALA A 278 12.22 -8.40 4.04
CA ALA A 278 13.04 -9.54 4.43
C ALA A 278 13.52 -10.39 3.24
N ASN A 279 12.70 -10.61 2.20
CA ASN A 279 13.09 -11.35 0.99
C ASN A 279 12.11 -11.16 -0.19
N ASP A 280 12.54 -11.47 -1.41
CA ASP A 280 11.70 -11.64 -2.60
C ASP A 280 10.75 -10.46 -2.88
N LEU A 281 11.26 -9.23 -2.75
CA LEU A 281 10.54 -8.02 -3.19
C LEU A 281 10.80 -7.78 -4.68
N VAL A 282 9.74 -7.55 -5.44
CA VAL A 282 9.79 -7.08 -6.83
C VAL A 282 9.30 -5.63 -6.90
N VAL A 283 10.06 -4.77 -7.57
CA VAL A 283 9.65 -3.41 -7.93
C VAL A 283 9.64 -3.33 -9.47
N ASP A 284 8.52 -2.92 -10.07
CA ASP A 284 8.45 -2.83 -11.54
C ASP A 284 9.11 -1.53 -12.02
N HIS A 285 8.83 -0.41 -11.35
CA HIS A 285 9.42 0.88 -11.62
C HIS A 285 9.96 1.53 -10.34
N LEU A 286 11.25 1.82 -10.32
CA LEU A 286 11.97 2.46 -9.21
C LEU A 286 12.32 3.91 -9.57
N ASP A 287 11.68 4.86 -8.92
CA ASP A 287 11.90 6.30 -9.11
C ASP A 287 12.30 6.97 -7.79
N SER A 288 13.46 7.63 -7.76
CA SER A 288 13.88 8.55 -6.67
C SER A 288 13.56 8.07 -5.24
N SER A 289 13.87 6.81 -4.93
CA SER A 289 13.40 6.05 -3.75
C SER A 289 14.41 4.99 -3.31
N SER A 290 14.31 4.54 -2.05
CA SER A 290 15.27 3.59 -1.44
C SER A 290 14.65 2.21 -1.12
N VAL A 291 15.44 1.15 -1.28
CA VAL A 291 15.04 -0.24 -0.99
C VAL A 291 16.10 -0.97 -0.17
N TYR A 292 15.70 -1.53 0.98
CA TYR A 292 16.55 -2.24 1.93
C TYR A 292 16.07 -3.69 2.12
N GLY A 293 16.81 -4.66 1.58
CA GLY A 293 16.47 -6.08 1.59
C GLY A 293 17.40 -6.96 2.44
N ALA A 294 16.86 -7.72 3.39
CA ALA A 294 17.64 -8.77 4.07
C ALA A 294 17.93 -9.99 3.16
N GLY A 295 17.33 -10.02 1.97
CA GLY A 295 17.34 -11.12 1.01
C GLY A 295 17.50 -10.66 -0.44
N LEU A 296 16.76 -11.27 -1.36
CA LEU A 296 16.66 -10.85 -2.76
C LEU A 296 15.76 -9.60 -2.90
N VAL A 297 16.22 -8.65 -3.71
CA VAL A 297 15.41 -7.55 -4.27
C VAL A 297 15.55 -7.60 -5.78
N THR A 298 14.43 -7.50 -6.49
CA THR A 298 14.37 -7.45 -7.96
C THR A 298 13.76 -6.14 -8.43
N VAL A 299 14.39 -5.48 -9.39
CA VAL A 299 13.82 -4.35 -10.15
C VAL A 299 13.67 -4.80 -11.60
N ASP A 300 12.44 -5.10 -12.03
CA ASP A 300 12.15 -5.88 -13.25
C ASP A 300 11.85 -5.03 -14.50
N GLY A 301 11.28 -3.83 -14.32
CA GLY A 301 10.87 -2.96 -15.43
C GLY A 301 11.87 -1.85 -15.74
N SER A 302 11.99 -0.84 -14.89
CA SER A 302 12.91 0.28 -15.12
C SER A 302 13.28 1.10 -13.89
N VAL A 303 14.34 1.90 -14.05
CA VAL A 303 14.85 2.88 -13.08
C VAL A 303 14.76 4.28 -13.67
N SER A 304 14.36 5.28 -12.90
CA SER A 304 14.41 6.70 -13.27
C SER A 304 14.71 7.60 -12.07
N GLY A 305 15.13 8.85 -12.30
CA GLY A 305 15.18 9.92 -11.28
C GLY A 305 16.23 9.75 -10.16
N GLN A 306 16.68 8.52 -9.89
CA GLN A 306 17.72 8.15 -8.94
C GLN A 306 18.98 9.00 -9.15
N THR A 307 19.45 9.64 -8.08
CA THR A 307 20.65 10.49 -8.08
C THR A 307 21.82 9.81 -7.36
N GLY A 308 22.51 8.94 -8.10
CA GLY A 308 23.70 8.24 -7.60
C GLY A 308 24.71 9.17 -6.91
N GLY A 309 25.03 8.88 -5.64
CA GLY A 309 26.01 9.62 -4.84
C GLY A 309 25.46 10.37 -3.62
N SER A 310 24.14 10.35 -3.38
CA SER A 310 23.57 10.78 -2.08
C SER A 310 23.80 9.71 -1.01
N PRO A 311 24.41 10.02 0.15
CA PRO A 311 24.52 9.06 1.26
C PRO A 311 23.21 8.89 2.07
N TYR A 312 22.10 9.52 1.66
CA TYR A 312 20.83 9.56 2.40
C TYR A 312 19.58 9.46 1.49
N GLY A 313 19.68 8.81 0.33
CA GLY A 313 18.55 8.54 -0.57
C GLY A 313 19.00 7.72 -1.79
N ASP A 314 18.03 7.27 -2.59
CA ASP A 314 18.25 6.65 -3.91
C ASP A 314 19.23 5.45 -3.92
N ILE A 315 19.07 4.53 -2.97
CA ILE A 315 19.90 3.32 -2.84
C ILE A 315 19.09 2.03 -2.86
N VAL A 316 19.58 1.03 -3.59
CA VAL A 316 19.14 -0.37 -3.48
C VAL A 316 20.20 -1.17 -2.73
N ALA A 317 19.93 -1.46 -1.45
CA ALA A 317 20.81 -2.23 -0.60
C ALA A 317 20.16 -3.57 -0.25
N ALA A 318 20.75 -4.70 -0.67
CA ALA A 318 20.18 -6.01 -0.41
C ALA A 318 21.24 -7.11 -0.20
N LYS A 319 20.80 -8.31 0.17
CA LYS A 319 21.70 -9.48 0.17
C LYS A 319 22.08 -9.86 -1.26
N ILE A 320 21.10 -9.91 -2.17
CA ILE A 320 21.28 -10.11 -3.61
C ILE A 320 20.36 -9.11 -4.31
N ILE A 321 20.84 -8.50 -5.40
CA ILE A 321 20.11 -7.53 -6.22
C ILE A 321 20.03 -8.07 -7.65
N ASP A 322 18.84 -8.10 -8.22
CA ASP A 322 18.63 -8.31 -9.66
C ASP A 322 17.97 -7.04 -10.21
N LEU A 323 18.61 -6.30 -11.11
CA LEU A 323 18.12 -4.98 -11.53
C LEU A 323 18.25 -4.78 -13.04
N SER A 324 17.13 -4.42 -13.67
CA SER A 324 17.07 -3.88 -15.03
C SER A 324 16.81 -2.38 -14.99
N PHE A 325 17.60 -1.60 -15.72
CA PHE A 325 17.35 -0.16 -15.90
C PHE A 325 16.17 0.13 -16.82
N GLY A 326 15.88 -0.75 -17.78
CA GLY A 326 14.89 -0.51 -18.84
C GLY A 326 15.21 0.71 -19.72
N ASP A 327 14.19 1.17 -20.44
CA ASP A 327 14.29 2.25 -21.44
C ASP A 327 13.51 3.52 -21.04
N THR A 328 13.02 3.61 -19.80
CA THR A 328 12.17 4.73 -19.33
C THR A 328 12.95 6.03 -19.16
N ASP A 329 14.13 5.96 -18.57
CA ASP A 329 15.01 7.09 -18.33
C ASP A 329 16.40 6.79 -18.92
N ALA A 330 16.79 7.62 -19.88
CA ALA A 330 18.03 7.46 -20.61
C ALA A 330 19.26 7.84 -19.78
N ASP A 331 19.12 8.67 -18.73
CA ASP A 331 20.25 9.21 -17.95
C ASP A 331 20.27 8.66 -16.51
N ALA A 332 19.45 7.63 -16.22
CA ALA A 332 19.27 7.04 -14.89
C ALA A 332 20.58 6.55 -14.24
N SER A 333 20.73 6.78 -12.92
CA SER A 333 21.92 6.39 -12.16
C SER A 333 21.58 5.85 -10.77
N VAL A 334 21.95 4.60 -10.46
CA VAL A 334 21.62 3.94 -9.18
C VAL A 334 22.86 3.58 -8.35
N SER A 335 22.79 3.78 -7.03
CA SER A 335 23.74 3.22 -6.06
C SER A 335 23.21 1.89 -5.50
N LEU A 336 24.11 0.92 -5.40
CA LEU A 336 23.81 -0.48 -5.13
C LEU A 336 24.71 -0.99 -4.00
N SER A 337 24.13 -1.68 -3.03
CA SER A 337 24.89 -2.29 -1.93
C SER A 337 24.53 -3.75 -1.75
N ALA A 338 25.28 -4.65 -2.40
CA ALA A 338 25.12 -6.09 -2.22
C ALA A 338 25.94 -6.61 -1.04
N ALA A 339 25.30 -7.38 -0.15
CA ALA A 339 25.96 -8.07 0.97
C ALA A 339 26.39 -9.52 0.64
N SER A 340 26.03 -10.06 -0.52
CA SER A 340 26.47 -11.37 -1.01
C SER A 340 26.65 -11.37 -2.54
N ARG A 341 27.53 -12.24 -3.03
CA ARG A 341 27.73 -12.42 -4.47
C ARG A 341 26.52 -13.09 -5.11
N GLY A 342 26.30 -12.79 -6.39
CA GLY A 342 25.20 -13.33 -7.19
C GLY A 342 24.28 -12.26 -7.76
N SER A 343 24.46 -10.98 -7.37
CA SER A 343 23.72 -9.86 -7.94
C SER A 343 24.03 -9.66 -9.42
N VAL A 344 23.02 -9.31 -10.20
CA VAL A 344 23.09 -9.05 -11.66
C VAL A 344 22.42 -7.71 -11.94
N ILE A 345 23.11 -6.85 -12.69
CA ILE A 345 22.68 -5.50 -13.04
C ILE A 345 22.74 -5.38 -14.56
N GLN A 346 21.59 -5.18 -15.19
CA GLN A 346 21.42 -5.04 -16.62
C GLN A 346 21.07 -3.59 -16.98
N GLY A 347 21.97 -2.91 -17.70
CA GLY A 347 21.67 -1.62 -18.32
C GLY A 347 20.65 -1.78 -19.46
N GLY A 348 19.88 -0.74 -19.74
CA GLY A 348 18.97 -0.62 -20.89
C GLY A 348 19.50 0.40 -21.91
N SER A 349 18.60 1.20 -22.49
CA SER A 349 18.94 2.20 -23.51
C SER A 349 19.26 3.58 -22.91
N GLY A 350 20.31 4.24 -23.43
CA GLY A 350 20.73 5.58 -22.99
C GLY A 350 22.13 5.62 -22.38
N VAL A 351 22.43 6.66 -21.61
CA VAL A 351 23.68 6.89 -20.86
C VAL A 351 23.45 6.61 -19.36
N GLN A 352 23.27 5.34 -19.02
CA GLN A 352 22.90 4.90 -17.67
C GLN A 352 24.11 4.52 -16.81
N THR A 353 24.00 4.63 -15.48
CA THR A 353 25.13 4.42 -14.55
C THR A 353 24.77 3.55 -13.33
N ALA A 354 25.52 2.47 -13.09
CA ALA A 354 25.42 1.62 -11.90
C ALA A 354 26.68 1.72 -11.03
N LEU A 355 26.50 1.98 -9.73
CA LEU A 355 27.58 2.10 -8.74
C LEU A 355 27.43 1.03 -7.65
N ASN A 356 28.44 0.18 -7.44
CA ASN A 356 28.45 -0.81 -6.34
C ASN A 356 29.27 -0.27 -5.15
N ASP A 357 28.57 0.25 -4.15
CA ASP A 357 29.12 0.68 -2.87
C ASP A 357 29.06 -0.43 -1.79
N GLY A 358 28.61 -1.63 -2.18
CA GLY A 358 28.44 -2.79 -1.30
C GLY A 358 29.75 -3.51 -0.94
N ALA A 359 29.61 -4.63 -0.22
CA ALA A 359 30.73 -5.45 0.24
C ALA A 359 31.05 -6.65 -0.67
N ALA A 360 30.12 -7.03 -1.56
CA ALA A 360 30.24 -8.17 -2.46
C ALA A 360 30.27 -7.72 -3.94
N GLY A 361 30.98 -8.46 -4.77
CA GLY A 361 31.05 -8.18 -6.21
C GLY A 361 29.76 -8.57 -6.96
N MET A 362 29.46 -7.86 -8.03
CA MET A 362 28.27 -8.02 -8.88
C MET A 362 28.63 -8.39 -10.33
N THR A 363 27.62 -8.79 -11.10
CA THR A 363 27.72 -8.90 -12.57
C THR A 363 26.99 -7.73 -13.22
N PHE A 364 27.68 -6.96 -14.05
CA PHE A 364 27.13 -5.84 -14.82
C PHE A 364 27.08 -6.21 -16.30
N ILE A 365 25.94 -5.97 -16.96
CA ILE A 365 25.70 -6.34 -18.36
C ILE A 365 25.11 -5.13 -19.10
N SER A 366 25.71 -4.70 -20.20
CA SER A 366 25.08 -3.70 -21.09
C SER A 366 24.06 -4.36 -22.03
N ALA A 367 22.93 -3.68 -22.31
CA ALA A 367 21.95 -4.18 -23.28
C ALA A 367 22.46 -4.13 -24.72
N ASP A 368 22.18 -5.17 -25.51
CA ASP A 368 22.47 -5.22 -26.95
C ASP A 368 21.67 -4.18 -27.77
N SER A 369 20.49 -3.78 -27.28
CA SER A 369 19.66 -2.71 -27.84
C SER A 369 20.33 -1.32 -27.80
N ASN A 370 21.26 -1.08 -26.88
CA ASN A 370 21.83 0.25 -26.59
C ASN A 370 22.91 0.68 -27.61
N THR A 371 22.56 0.63 -28.90
CA THR A 371 23.46 0.85 -30.05
C THR A 371 23.93 2.30 -30.24
N GLY A 372 23.36 3.26 -29.51
CA GLY A 372 23.71 4.68 -29.57
C GLY A 372 24.01 5.33 -28.22
N GLY A 373 23.82 4.61 -27.11
CA GLY A 373 24.12 5.07 -25.75
C GLY A 373 25.36 4.38 -25.19
N HIS A 374 25.42 4.31 -23.86
CA HIS A 374 26.59 3.89 -23.10
C HIS A 374 26.22 3.47 -21.68
N PHE A 375 26.65 2.29 -21.23
CA PHE A 375 26.44 1.87 -19.84
C PHE A 375 27.71 2.05 -19.00
N THR A 376 27.62 2.79 -17.90
CA THR A 376 28.73 2.96 -16.94
C THR A 376 28.52 2.05 -15.74
N ALA A 377 29.50 1.19 -15.45
CA ALA A 377 29.48 0.31 -14.29
C ALA A 377 30.74 0.51 -13.43
N VAL A 378 30.53 0.69 -12.14
CA VAL A 378 31.59 0.81 -11.13
C VAL A 378 31.42 -0.32 -10.12
N GLY A 379 32.38 -1.25 -10.12
CA GLY A 379 32.53 -2.32 -9.13
C GLY A 379 33.22 -1.88 -7.85
N ASN A 380 33.50 -2.82 -6.96
CA ASN A 380 33.98 -2.55 -5.59
C ASN A 380 35.34 -3.23 -5.29
N GLY A 381 35.60 -3.52 -4.01
CA GLY A 381 36.82 -4.19 -3.55
C GLY A 381 36.79 -5.74 -3.60
N ASP A 382 35.75 -6.35 -4.17
CA ASP A 382 35.59 -7.80 -4.25
C ASP A 382 35.86 -8.36 -5.66
N ILE A 383 35.01 -9.21 -6.25
CA ILE A 383 35.23 -9.72 -7.62
C ILE A 383 33.98 -9.42 -8.43
N ASP A 384 34.07 -8.39 -9.27
CA ASP A 384 33.03 -7.99 -10.21
C ASP A 384 33.25 -8.64 -11.58
N THR A 385 32.16 -8.78 -12.33
CA THR A 385 32.16 -9.19 -13.73
C THR A 385 31.47 -8.12 -14.55
N PHE A 386 32.14 -7.63 -15.59
CA PHE A 386 31.61 -6.66 -16.53
C PHE A 386 31.46 -7.34 -17.88
N ARG A 387 30.27 -7.27 -18.47
CA ARG A 387 29.94 -7.91 -19.74
C ARG A 387 29.43 -6.88 -20.73
N ALA A 388 30.35 -6.39 -21.56
CA ALA A 388 30.08 -5.40 -22.59
C ALA A 388 29.53 -6.09 -23.84
N VAL A 389 28.20 -6.04 -23.99
CA VAL A 389 27.49 -6.48 -25.20
C VAL A 389 27.30 -5.31 -26.17
N SER A 390 27.10 -4.11 -25.61
CA SER A 390 27.22 -2.79 -26.24
C SER A 390 28.18 -1.89 -25.44
N SER A 391 28.44 -0.66 -25.92
CA SER A 391 29.43 0.27 -25.37
C SER A 391 29.35 0.44 -23.85
N MET A 392 30.44 0.12 -23.16
CA MET A 392 30.46 0.11 -21.69
C MET A 392 31.72 0.79 -21.11
N THR A 393 31.56 1.65 -20.09
CA THR A 393 32.65 2.08 -19.21
C THR A 393 32.66 1.20 -17.97
N MET A 394 33.80 0.60 -17.69
CA MET A 394 33.99 -0.37 -16.62
C MET A 394 35.11 0.13 -15.70
N THR A 395 34.79 0.26 -14.41
CA THR A 395 35.73 0.57 -13.34
C THR A 395 35.66 -0.56 -12.33
N GLY A 396 36.69 -1.40 -12.24
CA GLY A 396 36.71 -2.57 -11.38
C GLY A 396 37.08 -2.31 -9.92
N GLY A 397 37.54 -1.11 -9.59
CA GLY A 397 38.07 -0.77 -8.28
C GLY A 397 39.35 -1.56 -7.93
N ALA A 398 39.66 -1.59 -6.64
CA ALA A 398 40.77 -2.39 -6.09
C ALA A 398 40.40 -3.88 -5.94
N GLY A 399 39.52 -4.40 -6.80
CA GLY A 399 38.95 -5.74 -6.74
C GLY A 399 39.98 -6.88 -6.74
N LYS A 400 39.62 -8.04 -6.21
CA LYS A 400 40.48 -9.22 -6.05
C LYS A 400 40.67 -10.04 -7.33
N GLY A 401 40.16 -9.56 -8.47
CA GLY A 401 40.45 -10.11 -9.80
C GLY A 401 39.21 -10.15 -10.69
N ASN A 402 38.86 -8.98 -11.20
CA ASN A 402 37.64 -8.76 -11.97
C ASN A 402 37.72 -9.37 -13.37
N LEU A 403 36.57 -9.72 -13.92
CA LEU A 403 36.43 -10.16 -15.31
C LEU A 403 35.85 -9.03 -16.16
N PHE A 404 36.53 -8.68 -17.24
CA PHE A 404 36.03 -7.78 -18.28
C PHE A 404 35.80 -8.61 -19.55
N ASP A 405 34.56 -9.06 -19.78
CA ASP A 405 34.10 -9.79 -20.96
C ASP A 405 33.59 -8.81 -22.02
N ILE A 406 34.27 -8.76 -23.16
CA ILE A 406 33.89 -7.94 -24.31
C ILE A 406 33.31 -8.87 -25.37
N VAL A 407 32.07 -8.61 -25.81
CA VAL A 407 31.32 -9.53 -26.66
C VAL A 407 31.16 -8.96 -28.07
N SER A 408 31.46 -9.76 -29.09
CA SER A 408 31.25 -9.40 -30.51
C SER A 408 29.76 -9.46 -30.93
N ALA A 409 28.89 -8.66 -30.30
CA ALA A 409 27.45 -8.61 -30.58
C ALA A 409 27.05 -7.42 -31.47
N VAL A 410 27.34 -6.19 -31.04
CA VAL A 410 27.07 -4.94 -31.79
C VAL A 410 28.33 -4.06 -31.85
N PRO A 411 28.37 -3.03 -32.72
CA PRO A 411 29.39 -1.97 -32.64
C PRO A 411 29.45 -1.35 -31.24
N ALA A 412 30.62 -1.38 -30.60
CA ALA A 412 30.80 -0.97 -29.21
C ALA A 412 32.12 -0.20 -28.99
N GLN A 413 32.08 0.80 -28.12
CA GLN A 413 33.26 1.58 -27.71
C GLN A 413 33.46 1.48 -26.21
N ASP A 414 34.22 0.48 -25.81
CA ASP A 414 34.39 0.11 -24.42
C ASP A 414 35.59 0.81 -23.79
N VAL A 415 35.50 1.09 -22.49
CA VAL A 415 36.55 1.74 -21.71
C VAL A 415 36.73 0.97 -20.40
N ILE A 416 37.93 0.49 -20.14
CA ILE A 416 38.33 -0.06 -18.84
C ILE A 416 39.24 0.96 -18.17
N THR A 417 38.83 1.51 -17.04
CA THR A 417 39.49 2.67 -16.42
C THR A 417 40.71 2.29 -15.57
N ASP A 418 40.71 1.08 -15.00
CA ASP A 418 41.59 0.68 -13.91
C ASP A 418 42.06 -0.78 -14.00
N PHE A 419 42.17 -1.32 -15.21
CA PHE A 419 42.50 -2.73 -15.46
C PHE A 419 43.75 -3.25 -14.71
N MET A 420 44.74 -2.39 -14.46
CA MET A 420 45.97 -2.73 -13.72
C MET A 420 45.89 -2.51 -12.19
N ALA A 421 44.75 -2.09 -11.64
CA ALA A 421 44.55 -1.91 -10.20
C ALA A 421 44.66 -3.22 -9.40
N SER A 422 44.50 -4.36 -10.07
CA SER A 422 44.65 -5.69 -9.49
C SER A 422 45.30 -6.67 -10.47
N SER A 423 46.28 -7.44 -9.97
CA SER A 423 46.94 -8.49 -10.77
C SER A 423 46.05 -9.70 -11.07
N GLY A 424 44.86 -9.78 -10.47
CA GLY A 424 43.87 -10.82 -10.75
C GLY A 424 42.92 -10.47 -11.90
N ASN A 425 42.94 -9.22 -12.40
CA ASN A 425 42.05 -8.76 -13.46
C ASN A 425 42.32 -9.50 -14.77
N ARG A 426 41.24 -9.84 -15.49
CA ARG A 426 41.28 -10.60 -16.74
C ARG A 426 40.40 -9.95 -17.80
N LEU A 427 40.91 -9.89 -19.03
CA LEU A 427 40.12 -9.56 -20.21
C LEU A 427 39.70 -10.84 -20.92
N GLU A 428 38.43 -10.97 -21.24
CA GLU A 428 37.90 -12.02 -22.10
C GLU A 428 37.31 -11.39 -23.37
N LEU A 429 37.60 -11.97 -24.53
CA LEU A 429 37.19 -11.45 -25.83
C LEU A 429 36.28 -12.46 -26.54
N SER A 430 35.03 -12.50 -26.11
CA SER A 430 34.03 -13.50 -26.51
C SER A 430 33.54 -13.30 -27.94
N GLY A 431 33.64 -14.35 -28.77
CA GLY A 431 32.94 -14.43 -30.06
C GLY A 431 33.58 -13.66 -31.23
N PHE A 432 34.74 -13.03 -31.04
CA PHE A 432 35.50 -12.38 -32.14
C PHE A 432 36.19 -13.38 -33.09
N GLY A 433 36.22 -14.67 -32.75
CA GLY A 433 36.89 -15.71 -33.56
C GLY A 433 38.40 -15.53 -33.67
N LEU A 434 39.02 -14.83 -32.72
CA LEU A 434 40.45 -14.59 -32.68
C LEU A 434 41.23 -15.88 -32.35
N THR A 435 42.44 -15.96 -32.88
CA THR A 435 43.47 -16.91 -32.44
C THR A 435 44.55 -16.16 -31.67
N ASP A 436 45.43 -16.84 -30.93
CA ASP A 436 46.56 -16.20 -30.21
C ASP A 436 47.40 -15.29 -31.12
N ALA A 437 47.61 -15.69 -32.38
CA ALA A 437 48.30 -14.88 -33.39
C ALA A 437 47.49 -13.67 -33.85
N GLY A 438 46.16 -13.80 -33.93
CA GLY A 438 45.24 -12.70 -34.19
C GLY A 438 45.21 -11.69 -33.05
N LEU A 439 45.07 -12.14 -31.80
CA LEU A 439 45.14 -11.30 -30.61
C LEU A 439 46.47 -10.54 -30.52
N ARG A 440 47.60 -11.22 -30.77
CA ARG A 440 48.89 -10.56 -30.81
C ARG A 440 48.96 -9.48 -31.89
N THR A 441 48.38 -9.72 -33.05
CA THR A 441 48.29 -8.72 -34.13
C THR A 441 47.45 -7.51 -33.72
N VAL A 442 46.33 -7.71 -33.01
CA VAL A 442 45.49 -6.64 -32.44
C VAL A 442 46.27 -5.80 -31.42
N ILE A 443 47.06 -6.43 -30.54
CA ILE A 443 47.89 -5.73 -29.55
C ILE A 443 49.04 -4.97 -30.23
N ASP A 444 49.74 -5.59 -31.19
CA ASP A 444 50.86 -4.97 -31.93
C ASP A 444 50.38 -3.80 -32.84
N GLN A 445 49.09 -3.73 -33.16
CA GLN A 445 48.45 -2.64 -33.92
C GLN A 445 47.62 -1.67 -33.03
N ALA A 446 47.73 -1.78 -31.71
CA ALA A 446 47.00 -0.92 -30.78
C ALA A 446 47.40 0.56 -30.94
N THR A 447 46.42 1.46 -30.78
CA THR A 447 46.68 2.91 -30.80
C THR A 447 47.03 3.38 -29.39
N THR A 448 48.26 3.87 -29.20
CA THR A 448 48.73 4.40 -27.92
C THR A 448 48.61 5.92 -27.86
N SER A 449 48.23 6.45 -26.71
CA SER A 449 48.13 7.89 -26.47
C SER A 449 48.39 8.23 -25.01
N ALA A 450 48.37 9.52 -24.66
CA ALA A 450 48.46 9.96 -23.26
C ALA A 450 47.27 9.51 -22.39
N SER A 451 46.13 9.11 -22.98
CA SER A 451 44.99 8.57 -22.23
C SER A 451 45.02 7.06 -22.05
N GLY A 452 45.90 6.32 -22.74
CA GLY A 452 45.98 4.86 -22.62
C GLY A 452 46.24 4.12 -23.94
N VAL A 453 45.87 2.83 -23.96
CA VAL A 453 46.01 1.92 -25.12
C VAL A 453 44.63 1.53 -25.65
N LYS A 454 44.36 1.79 -26.93
CA LYS A 454 43.13 1.39 -27.61
C LYS A 454 43.37 0.18 -28.52
N LEU A 455 42.69 -0.93 -28.22
CA LEU A 455 42.62 -2.10 -29.09
C LEU A 455 41.48 -1.93 -30.10
N HIS A 456 41.72 -2.38 -31.34
CA HIS A 456 40.71 -2.44 -32.40
C HIS A 456 40.36 -3.90 -32.65
N LEU A 457 39.22 -4.35 -32.13
CA LEU A 457 38.78 -5.76 -32.20
C LEU A 457 38.04 -6.08 -33.50
N GLY A 458 37.50 -5.05 -34.15
CA GLY A 458 36.88 -5.11 -35.46
C GLY A 458 36.85 -3.73 -36.11
N SER A 459 36.10 -3.58 -37.20
CA SER A 459 35.95 -2.28 -37.90
C SER A 459 35.16 -1.23 -37.10
N GLN A 460 34.36 -1.66 -36.12
CA GLN A 460 33.50 -0.78 -35.32
C GLN A 460 33.46 -1.13 -33.82
N THR A 461 34.30 -2.07 -33.36
CA THR A 461 34.36 -2.49 -31.95
C THR A 461 35.77 -2.29 -31.39
N THR A 462 35.87 -1.57 -30.28
CA THR A 462 37.16 -1.12 -29.72
C THR A 462 37.15 -1.06 -28.21
N VAL A 463 38.27 -1.39 -27.57
CA VAL A 463 38.44 -1.35 -26.11
C VAL A 463 39.60 -0.41 -25.75
N MET A 464 39.35 0.58 -24.91
CA MET A 464 40.35 1.50 -24.36
C MET A 464 40.76 1.09 -22.95
N PHE A 465 42.05 0.84 -22.74
CA PHE A 465 42.67 0.66 -21.43
C PHE A 465 43.21 2.01 -20.95
N SER A 466 42.44 2.69 -20.09
CA SER A 466 42.77 4.03 -19.61
C SER A 466 44.03 4.02 -18.74
N GLY A 467 44.88 5.03 -18.89
CA GLY A 467 46.06 5.25 -18.03
C GLY A 467 47.16 4.17 -18.10
N ILE A 468 47.04 3.19 -19.00
CA ILE A 468 47.92 2.02 -19.11
C ILE A 468 48.86 2.17 -20.31
N SER A 469 50.07 1.62 -20.21
CA SER A 469 51.04 1.55 -21.31
C SER A 469 50.93 0.25 -22.10
N LEU A 470 51.39 0.25 -23.35
CA LEU A 470 51.38 -0.97 -24.19
C LEU A 470 52.24 -2.10 -23.58
N GLU A 471 53.36 -1.75 -22.95
CA GLU A 471 54.23 -2.70 -22.25
C GLU A 471 53.51 -3.35 -21.05
N GLN A 472 52.71 -2.59 -20.30
CA GLN A 472 51.89 -3.15 -19.21
C GLN A 472 50.82 -4.10 -19.75
N LEU A 473 50.12 -3.72 -20.82
CA LEU A 473 49.07 -4.55 -21.43
C LEU A 473 49.61 -5.86 -22.01
N GLN A 474 50.81 -5.85 -22.62
CA GLN A 474 51.47 -7.05 -23.16
C GLN A 474 51.82 -8.10 -22.10
N HIS A 475 51.88 -7.74 -20.81
CA HIS A 475 52.10 -8.65 -19.69
C HIS A 475 50.83 -9.03 -18.93
N ALA A 476 49.66 -8.53 -19.34
CA ALA A 476 48.40 -8.76 -18.66
C ALA A 476 47.70 -10.06 -19.08
N ALA A 477 46.77 -10.53 -18.24
CA ALA A 477 45.99 -11.73 -18.50
C ALA A 477 44.84 -11.45 -19.46
N ILE A 478 45.06 -11.72 -20.75
CA ILE A 478 44.02 -11.68 -21.79
C ILE A 478 43.74 -13.11 -22.27
N THR A 479 42.47 -13.49 -22.27
CA THR A 479 41.97 -14.81 -22.72
C THR A 479 40.98 -14.67 -23.87
N LEU A 480 40.91 -15.72 -24.71
CA LEU A 480 40.02 -15.81 -25.86
C LEU A 480 39.00 -16.95 -25.64
N SER A 481 37.75 -16.76 -26.07
CA SER A 481 36.65 -17.71 -25.95
C SER A 481 35.70 -17.73 -27.16
#